data_AF-A0A5M4D2S6-F1
#
_entry.id   AF-A0A5M4D2S6-F1
#
_cell.length_a   1.000
_cell.length_b   1.000
_cell.length_c   1.000
_cell.angle_alpha   90.00
_cell.angle_beta   90.00
_cell.angle_gamma   90.00
#
_symmetry.space_group_name_H-M   'P 1'
#
loop_
_entity.id
_entity.type
_entity.pdbx_description
1 polymer ?
#
loop_
_entity_poly.entity_id
_entity_poly.type
_entity_poly.pdbx_seq_one_letter_code
_entity_poly.pdbx_strand_id
1 'polypeptide(L)'
;MLLSGLLSTPAWADPVLPDWTAATFGPGSDVSENRYYPLQPGTLSIYEGMVDGTLERIETFVTFQTIDILGVRSRVIRDRTYEDGLLVEVARDWYAEDNDGNVWYFGEFVINYNYDDDGNLIGTNNHGSWVADGITNLPGIIMPADPQVGDSYYQEFAPDVALDFAVVNSLDAIVNIDFGNFTDVLHTSEGNLFDGPEIVEHKLYALDIGLVLIQELDDAGEVAFEIPLIDRYMVPGPGSASVIASLAMLGSRRRIRR
;
A
#
# COMPACT_ATOMS: atom_id res chain seq x y z
N MET A 1 -25.15 -11.62 38.58
CA MET A 1 -25.25 -12.45 37.37
C MET A 1 -25.26 -11.47 36.21
N LEU A 2 -24.06 -11.07 35.77
CA LEU A 2 -23.89 -10.11 34.68
C LEU A 2 -24.02 -10.92 33.38
N LEU A 3 -25.00 -10.59 32.56
CA LEU A 3 -25.03 -11.03 31.17
C LEU A 3 -23.92 -10.26 30.44
N SER A 4 -22.80 -10.91 30.21
CA SER A 4 -21.88 -10.55 29.14
C SER A 4 -22.61 -10.79 27.82
N GLY A 5 -23.00 -9.72 27.14
CA GLY A 5 -23.44 -9.80 25.76
C GLY A 5 -22.27 -10.32 24.93
N LEU A 6 -22.44 -11.48 24.31
CA LEU A 6 -21.58 -11.86 23.20
C LEU A 6 -21.84 -10.84 22.10
N LEU A 7 -20.89 -9.95 21.86
CA LEU A 7 -20.81 -9.25 20.59
C LEU A 7 -20.64 -10.34 19.53
N SER A 8 -21.62 -10.48 18.65
CA SER A 8 -21.48 -11.29 17.44
C SER A 8 -20.47 -10.58 16.56
N THR A 9 -19.26 -11.12 16.48
CA THR A 9 -18.34 -10.76 15.40
C THR A 9 -19.08 -10.99 14.08
N PRO A 10 -19.12 -10.03 13.15
CA PRO A 10 -19.66 -10.30 11.82
C PRO A 10 -18.89 -11.49 11.24
N ALA A 11 -19.60 -12.56 10.91
CA ALA A 11 -19.02 -13.70 10.23
C ALA A 11 -18.80 -13.31 8.77
N TRP A 12 -17.61 -12.80 8.47
CA TRP A 12 -17.17 -12.59 7.10
C TRP A 12 -17.00 -13.95 6.40
N ALA A 13 -17.19 -13.99 5.09
CA ALA A 13 -16.84 -15.17 4.32
C ALA A 13 -15.32 -15.36 4.36
N ASP A 14 -14.86 -16.61 4.51
CA ASP A 14 -13.44 -16.93 4.45
C ASP A 14 -12.85 -16.34 3.16
N PRO A 15 -11.68 -15.68 3.23
CA PRO A 15 -11.05 -15.08 2.06
C PRO A 15 -10.77 -16.14 1.00
N VAL A 16 -11.12 -15.80 -0.24
CA VAL A 16 -10.89 -16.67 -1.39
C VAL A 16 -9.44 -16.52 -1.84
N LEU A 17 -8.73 -17.66 -1.94
CA LEU A 17 -7.43 -17.69 -2.60
C LEU A 17 -7.65 -17.84 -4.11
N PRO A 18 -7.30 -16.84 -4.94
CA PRO A 18 -7.46 -16.95 -6.39
C PRO A 18 -6.51 -17.99 -6.99
N ASP A 19 -6.97 -18.70 -8.03
CA ASP A 19 -6.15 -19.68 -8.75
C ASP A 19 -5.25 -18.97 -9.77
N TRP A 20 -4.02 -18.67 -9.34
CA TRP A 20 -3.02 -17.99 -10.18
C TRP A 20 -2.64 -18.77 -11.44
N THR A 21 -2.86 -20.08 -11.48
CA THR A 21 -2.53 -20.90 -12.66
C THR A 21 -3.54 -20.74 -13.79
N ALA A 22 -4.72 -20.20 -13.48
CA ALA A 22 -5.74 -19.85 -14.46
C ALA A 22 -5.52 -18.44 -15.06
N ALA A 23 -4.75 -17.58 -14.39
CA ALA A 23 -4.46 -16.23 -14.86
C ALA A 23 -3.52 -16.23 -16.08
N THR A 24 -3.71 -15.27 -16.98
CA THR A 24 -2.84 -15.09 -18.15
C THR A 24 -2.19 -13.72 -18.08
N PHE A 25 -0.85 -13.69 -18.17
CA PHE A 25 -0.07 -12.45 -18.10
C PHE A 25 0.48 -12.08 -19.48
N GLY A 26 0.22 -10.87 -19.92
CA GLY A 26 0.76 -10.31 -21.16
C GLY A 26 2.19 -9.78 -21.02
N PRO A 27 2.86 -9.39 -22.12
CA PRO A 27 4.23 -8.85 -22.09
C PRO A 27 4.42 -7.54 -21.30
N GLY A 28 3.33 -6.88 -20.92
CA GLY A 28 3.30 -5.62 -20.18
C GLY A 28 2.68 -5.72 -18.79
N SER A 29 2.67 -6.92 -18.18
CA SER A 29 2.11 -7.16 -16.85
C SER A 29 2.77 -6.34 -15.73
N ASP A 30 3.93 -5.72 -15.98
CA ASP A 30 4.61 -4.78 -15.07
C ASP A 30 4.08 -3.34 -15.09
N VAL A 31 2.96 -3.13 -15.79
CA VAL A 31 2.15 -1.93 -15.73
C VAL A 31 0.73 -2.40 -15.37
N SER A 32 -0.01 -1.55 -14.68
CA SER A 32 -1.40 -1.82 -14.29
C SER A 32 -2.28 -0.69 -14.81
N GLU A 33 -3.30 -1.06 -15.57
CA GLU A 33 -4.41 -0.19 -15.99
C GLU A 33 -5.56 -0.18 -14.96
N ASN A 34 -5.51 -1.04 -13.94
CA ASN A 34 -6.44 -1.04 -12.82
C ASN A 34 -6.47 0.34 -12.13
N ARG A 35 -7.64 0.97 -12.16
CA ARG A 35 -7.82 2.36 -11.70
C ARG A 35 -7.67 2.53 -10.19
N TYR A 36 -7.82 1.46 -9.40
CA TYR A 36 -7.59 1.50 -7.95
C TYR A 36 -6.16 1.11 -7.56
N TYR A 37 -5.36 0.57 -8.50
CA TYR A 37 -3.97 0.19 -8.22
C TYR A 37 -3.05 0.44 -9.43
N PRO A 38 -2.89 1.71 -9.87
CA PRO A 38 -2.09 2.04 -11.04
C PRO A 38 -0.59 1.86 -10.75
N LEU A 39 0.11 1.14 -11.64
CA LEU A 39 1.54 0.84 -11.51
C LEU A 39 2.39 1.66 -12.49
N GLN A 40 2.08 2.95 -12.62
CA GLN A 40 2.81 3.86 -13.51
C GLN A 40 4.25 4.13 -12.99
N PRO A 41 5.31 3.69 -13.69
CA PRO A 41 6.69 3.85 -13.20
C PRO A 41 7.09 5.31 -13.04
N GLY A 42 7.77 5.60 -11.93
CA GLY A 42 8.16 6.95 -11.54
C GLY A 42 7.18 7.62 -10.58
N THR A 43 6.00 7.04 -10.34
CA THR A 43 5.05 7.56 -9.35
C THR A 43 5.63 7.43 -7.95
N LEU A 44 5.74 8.55 -7.24
CA LEU A 44 6.04 8.61 -5.81
C LEU A 44 4.83 9.18 -5.08
N SER A 45 4.30 8.42 -4.13
CA SER A 45 3.23 8.81 -3.22
C SER A 45 3.79 8.91 -1.81
N ILE A 46 3.32 9.90 -1.06
CA ILE A 46 3.80 10.20 0.29
C ILE A 46 2.58 10.29 1.20
N TYR A 47 2.56 9.46 2.23
CA TYR A 47 1.53 9.42 3.26
C TYR A 47 2.17 9.84 4.59
N GLU A 48 1.42 10.56 5.42
CA GLU A 48 1.94 11.00 6.71
C GLU A 48 0.81 11.22 7.72
N GLY A 49 0.95 10.68 8.92
CA GLY A 49 -0.08 10.68 9.96
C GLY A 49 0.51 10.46 11.36
N MET A 50 -0.29 10.75 12.40
CA MET A 50 0.11 10.48 13.79
C MET A 50 -0.47 9.13 14.22
N VAL A 51 0.40 8.19 14.57
CA VAL A 51 0.05 6.84 15.06
C VAL A 51 0.54 6.74 16.49
N ASP A 52 -0.38 6.62 17.46
CA ASP A 52 -0.07 6.52 18.90
C ASP A 52 0.93 7.58 19.45
N GLY A 53 0.94 8.77 18.85
CA GLY A 53 1.82 9.87 19.24
C GLY A 53 3.18 9.90 18.54
N THR A 54 3.45 8.95 17.65
CA THR A 54 4.59 8.91 16.73
C THR A 54 4.18 9.47 15.37
N LEU A 55 5.03 10.30 14.74
CA LEU A 55 4.80 10.71 13.37
C LEU A 55 5.25 9.60 12.42
N GLU A 56 4.30 8.96 11.76
CA GLU A 56 4.59 7.98 10.73
C GLU A 56 4.54 8.62 9.35
N ARG A 57 5.52 8.27 8.51
CA ARG A 57 5.60 8.70 7.11
C ARG A 57 5.94 7.52 6.22
N ILE A 58 5.13 7.30 5.20
CA ILE A 58 5.30 6.23 4.21
C ILE A 58 5.59 6.85 2.85
N GLU A 59 6.67 6.40 2.21
CA GLU A 59 7.01 6.77 0.83
C GLU A 59 6.91 5.56 -0.10
N THR A 60 5.86 5.51 -0.90
CA THR A 60 5.63 4.45 -1.90
C THR A 60 6.12 4.87 -3.27
N PHE A 61 7.11 4.16 -3.80
CA PHE A 61 7.70 4.45 -5.10
C PHE A 61 7.50 3.32 -6.11
N VAL A 62 6.72 3.59 -7.16
CA VAL A 62 6.62 2.70 -8.33
C VAL A 62 7.91 2.78 -9.12
N THR A 63 8.80 1.81 -8.95
CA THR A 63 10.15 1.90 -9.51
C THR A 63 10.18 1.64 -11.01
N PHE A 64 11.30 1.98 -11.67
CA PHE A 64 11.54 1.59 -13.07
C PHE A 64 11.99 0.13 -13.21
N GLN A 65 12.16 -0.60 -12.11
CA GLN A 65 12.67 -1.96 -12.10
C GLN A 65 11.52 -2.97 -12.22
N THR A 66 11.85 -4.10 -12.81
CA THR A 66 10.97 -5.27 -12.91
C THR A 66 11.76 -6.51 -12.49
N ILE A 67 11.04 -7.53 -12.06
CA ILE A 67 11.58 -8.86 -11.76
C ILE A 67 10.66 -9.92 -12.36
N ASP A 68 11.22 -11.04 -12.81
CA ASP A 68 10.43 -12.18 -13.28
C ASP A 68 10.26 -13.18 -12.12
N ILE A 69 9.01 -13.42 -11.68
CA ILE A 69 8.65 -14.39 -10.64
C ILE A 69 7.64 -15.37 -11.26
N LEU A 70 7.92 -16.66 -11.17
CA LEU A 70 7.08 -17.72 -11.79
C LEU A 70 6.81 -17.52 -13.30
N GLY A 71 7.70 -16.80 -13.99
CA GLY A 71 7.56 -16.48 -15.41
C GLY A 71 6.66 -15.27 -15.72
N VAL A 72 6.19 -14.56 -14.68
CA VAL A 72 5.43 -13.32 -14.77
C VAL A 72 6.37 -12.14 -14.52
N ARG A 73 6.35 -11.15 -15.41
CA ARG A 73 7.09 -9.92 -15.21
C ARG A 73 6.33 -9.01 -14.27
N SER A 74 6.90 -8.75 -13.11
CA SER A 74 6.30 -7.94 -12.06
C SER A 74 7.03 -6.61 -11.90
N ARG A 75 6.28 -5.55 -11.64
CA ARG A 75 6.78 -4.24 -11.24
C ARG A 75 7.32 -4.32 -9.82
N VAL A 76 8.52 -3.79 -9.61
CA VAL A 76 9.04 -3.57 -8.25
C VAL A 76 8.49 -2.26 -7.71
N ILE A 77 7.80 -2.32 -6.58
CA ILE A 77 7.45 -1.16 -5.75
C ILE A 77 8.46 -1.09 -4.61
N ARG A 78 8.71 0.11 -4.11
CA ARG A 78 9.55 0.28 -2.93
C ARG A 78 8.86 1.20 -1.97
N ASP A 79 8.51 0.63 -0.84
CA ASP A 79 8.01 1.37 0.30
C ASP A 79 9.13 1.68 1.27
N ARG A 80 9.00 2.82 1.94
CA ARG A 80 9.88 3.25 3.03
C ARG A 80 9.02 3.85 4.12
N THR A 81 9.09 3.24 5.29
CA THR A 81 8.36 3.70 6.46
C THR A 81 9.32 4.36 7.42
N TYR A 82 8.92 5.54 7.90
CA TYR A 82 9.66 6.32 8.85
C TYR A 82 8.81 6.61 10.09
N GLU A 83 9.39 6.45 11.27
CA GLU A 83 8.80 6.84 12.55
C GLU A 83 9.66 7.94 13.17
N ASP A 84 9.07 9.11 13.43
CA ASP A 84 9.78 10.31 13.92
C ASP A 84 11.04 10.65 13.11
N GLY A 85 11.02 10.31 11.82
CA GLY A 85 12.12 10.52 10.87
C GLY A 85 13.21 9.44 10.86
N LEU A 86 13.12 8.41 11.70
CA LEU A 86 13.96 7.22 11.63
C LEU A 86 13.38 6.24 10.60
N LEU A 87 14.22 5.75 9.68
CA LEU A 87 13.81 4.75 8.70
C LEU A 87 13.62 3.41 9.42
N VAL A 88 12.39 2.97 9.62
CA VAL A 88 12.08 1.71 10.33
C VAL A 88 11.92 0.54 9.38
N GLU A 89 11.52 0.77 8.14
CA GLU A 89 11.33 -0.29 7.16
C GLU A 89 11.66 0.14 5.72
N VAL A 90 12.18 -0.81 4.94
CA VAL A 90 12.16 -0.75 3.48
C VAL A 90 11.62 -2.06 2.93
N ALA A 91 10.47 -2.01 2.27
CA ALA A 91 9.90 -3.13 1.53
C ALA A 91 10.16 -3.01 0.03
N ARG A 92 10.15 -4.16 -0.66
CA ARG A 92 10.16 -4.25 -2.11
C ARG A 92 9.17 -5.29 -2.58
N ASP A 93 8.01 -4.81 -2.96
CA ASP A 93 6.88 -5.59 -3.39
C ASP A 93 6.93 -5.86 -4.89
N TRP A 94 6.34 -6.97 -5.31
CA TRP A 94 6.29 -7.38 -6.70
C TRP A 94 4.85 -7.58 -7.17
N TYR A 95 4.35 -6.62 -7.94
CA TYR A 95 2.98 -6.66 -8.47
C TYR A 95 2.95 -6.87 -9.97
N ALA A 96 1.93 -7.57 -10.46
CA ALA A 96 1.69 -7.70 -11.90
C ALA A 96 0.19 -7.70 -12.22
N GLU A 97 -0.22 -7.04 -13.29
CA GLU A 97 -1.58 -7.10 -13.79
C GLU A 97 -1.75 -8.29 -14.75
N ASP A 98 -2.81 -9.09 -14.56
CA ASP A 98 -3.21 -10.11 -15.53
C ASP A 98 -4.03 -9.50 -16.69
N ASN A 99 -4.30 -10.30 -17.72
CA ASN A 99 -5.06 -9.83 -18.88
C ASN A 99 -6.54 -9.53 -18.58
N ASP A 100 -7.04 -9.92 -17.41
CA ASP A 100 -8.41 -9.66 -16.96
C ASP A 100 -8.49 -8.39 -16.09
N GLY A 101 -7.35 -7.78 -15.73
CA GLY A 101 -7.24 -6.52 -14.98
C GLY A 101 -7.05 -6.69 -13.47
N ASN A 102 -6.82 -7.92 -12.98
CA ASN A 102 -6.50 -8.14 -11.57
C ASN A 102 -5.04 -7.82 -11.33
N VAL A 103 -4.74 -7.09 -10.26
CA VAL A 103 -3.37 -6.85 -9.84
C VAL A 103 -2.99 -7.90 -8.80
N TRP A 104 -2.05 -8.75 -9.19
CA TRP A 104 -1.53 -9.85 -8.40
C TRP A 104 -0.33 -9.42 -7.58
N TYR A 105 -0.18 -10.01 -6.40
CA TYR A 105 0.94 -9.78 -5.49
C TYR A 105 1.80 -11.04 -5.38
N PHE A 106 3.04 -10.97 -5.87
CA PHE A 106 3.97 -12.10 -5.94
C PHE A 106 4.92 -12.20 -4.74
N GLY A 107 4.74 -11.34 -3.74
CA GLY A 107 5.52 -11.27 -2.52
C GLY A 107 6.44 -10.06 -2.46
N GLU A 108 7.27 -10.05 -1.43
CA GLU A 108 8.07 -8.93 -1.04
C GLU A 108 9.42 -9.31 -0.40
N PHE A 109 10.33 -8.34 -0.40
CA PHE A 109 11.52 -8.38 0.41
C PHE A 109 11.60 -7.17 1.33
N VAL A 110 11.57 -7.43 2.64
CA VAL A 110 11.52 -6.45 3.71
C VAL A 110 12.88 -6.34 4.40
N ILE A 111 13.25 -5.12 4.78
CA ILE A 111 14.34 -4.85 5.73
C ILE A 111 13.77 -4.01 6.87
N ASN A 112 13.68 -4.61 8.05
CA ASN A 112 13.31 -3.94 9.29
C ASN A 112 14.56 -3.39 9.98
N TYR A 113 14.52 -2.12 10.36
CA TYR A 113 15.60 -1.42 11.06
C TYR A 113 15.21 -1.25 12.52
N ASN A 114 15.97 -1.87 13.42
CA ASN A 114 15.67 -1.89 14.85
C ASN A 114 16.56 -0.89 15.57
N TYR A 115 15.97 -0.05 16.40
CA TYR A 115 16.65 1.02 17.14
C TYR A 115 16.58 0.78 18.66
N ASP A 116 17.52 1.35 19.41
CA ASP A 116 17.38 1.51 20.86
C ASP A 116 16.60 2.79 21.21
N ASP A 117 16.30 3.00 22.50
CA ASP A 117 15.56 4.16 23.00
C ASP A 117 16.26 5.52 22.72
N ASP A 118 17.56 5.50 22.41
CA ASP A 118 18.35 6.68 22.07
C ASP A 118 18.37 6.93 20.54
N GLY A 119 17.69 6.11 19.75
CA GLY A 119 17.61 6.19 18.29
C GLY A 119 18.84 5.64 17.56
N ASN A 120 19.66 4.82 18.21
CA ASN A 120 20.80 4.17 17.55
C ASN A 120 20.37 2.87 16.89
N LEU A 121 20.79 2.65 15.63
CA LEU A 121 20.53 1.39 14.93
C LEU A 121 21.26 0.23 15.63
N ILE A 122 20.50 -0.73 16.15
CA ILE A 122 21.03 -1.92 16.84
C ILE A 122 21.01 -3.18 15.98
N GLY A 123 20.26 -3.19 14.87
CA GLY A 123 20.28 -4.31 13.94
C GLY A 123 19.24 -4.22 12.83
N THR A 124 19.32 -5.15 11.90
CA THR A 124 18.33 -5.33 10.84
C THR A 124 17.91 -6.78 10.73
N ASN A 125 16.67 -7.02 10.35
CA ASN A 125 16.16 -8.35 9.98
C ASN A 125 15.29 -8.23 8.73
N ASN A 126 14.84 -9.36 8.20
CA ASN A 126 13.97 -9.46 7.03
C ASN A 126 12.71 -10.26 7.32
N HIS A 127 12.22 -10.20 8.57
CA HIS A 127 10.94 -10.78 8.94
C HIS A 127 9.83 -10.18 8.07
N GLY A 128 8.83 -10.98 7.70
CA GLY A 128 7.79 -10.61 6.72
C GLY A 128 8.14 -10.95 5.27
N SER A 129 9.43 -11.08 4.91
CA SER A 129 9.80 -11.36 3.51
C SER A 129 9.31 -12.73 3.02
N TRP A 130 8.62 -12.75 1.88
CA TRP A 130 8.23 -13.97 1.18
C TRP A 130 8.24 -13.78 -0.33
N VAL A 131 8.33 -14.87 -1.08
CA VAL A 131 8.17 -14.85 -2.53
C VAL A 131 7.31 -16.03 -2.96
N ALA A 132 6.43 -15.81 -3.92
CA ALA A 132 5.62 -16.87 -4.50
C ALA A 132 6.52 -17.95 -5.14
N ASP A 133 6.28 -19.20 -4.78
CA ASP A 133 6.95 -20.38 -5.35
C ASP A 133 6.01 -21.27 -6.18
N GLY A 134 4.71 -20.94 -6.19
CA GLY A 134 3.67 -21.64 -6.95
C GLY A 134 3.26 -22.99 -6.34
N ILE A 135 3.76 -23.31 -5.14
CA ILE A 135 3.52 -24.58 -4.45
C ILE A 135 3.00 -24.33 -3.03
N THR A 136 3.77 -23.60 -2.21
CA THR A 136 3.46 -23.28 -0.82
C THR A 136 3.06 -21.82 -0.70
N ASN A 137 3.91 -20.93 -1.22
CA ASN A 137 3.67 -19.51 -1.26
C ASN A 137 3.03 -19.19 -2.60
N LEU A 138 1.81 -18.69 -2.56
CA LEU A 138 0.97 -18.45 -3.72
C LEU A 138 0.68 -16.95 -3.83
N PRO A 139 0.69 -16.39 -5.04
CA PRO A 139 0.35 -15.00 -5.21
C PRO A 139 -1.15 -14.80 -4.94
N GLY A 140 -1.48 -13.77 -4.16
CA GLY A 140 -2.84 -13.28 -4.00
C GLY A 140 -3.16 -12.16 -4.99
N ILE A 141 -4.33 -11.55 -4.82
CA ILE A 141 -4.74 -10.35 -5.56
C ILE A 141 -4.64 -9.17 -4.60
N ILE A 142 -3.79 -8.17 -4.90
CA ILE A 142 -3.78 -6.93 -4.12
C ILE A 142 -4.99 -6.07 -4.47
N MET A 143 -5.43 -6.10 -5.73
CA MET A 143 -6.58 -5.34 -6.22
C MET A 143 -7.34 -6.10 -7.32
N PRO A 144 -8.62 -6.48 -7.11
CA PRO A 144 -9.45 -7.09 -8.13
C PRO A 144 -9.73 -6.15 -9.31
N ALA A 145 -9.98 -6.72 -10.48
CA ALA A 145 -10.36 -5.97 -11.69
C ALA A 145 -11.73 -5.27 -11.57
N ASP A 146 -12.67 -5.93 -10.89
CA ASP A 146 -14.06 -5.50 -10.74
C ASP A 146 -14.54 -5.77 -9.30
N PRO A 147 -14.00 -5.03 -8.30
CA PRO A 147 -14.31 -5.28 -6.90
C PRO A 147 -15.79 -5.07 -6.61
N GLN A 148 -16.41 -6.00 -5.90
CA GLN A 148 -17.80 -5.92 -5.44
C GLN A 148 -17.85 -5.86 -3.92
N VAL A 149 -18.84 -5.14 -3.37
CA VAL A 149 -19.07 -5.10 -1.92
C VAL A 149 -19.31 -6.52 -1.39
N GLY A 150 -18.55 -6.91 -0.37
CA GLY A 150 -18.56 -8.23 0.23
C GLY A 150 -17.55 -9.23 -0.38
N ASP A 151 -16.82 -8.85 -1.44
CA ASP A 151 -15.67 -9.63 -1.89
C ASP A 151 -14.65 -9.76 -0.75
N SER A 152 -14.16 -10.97 -0.54
CA SER A 152 -13.17 -11.32 0.48
C SER A 152 -12.10 -12.19 -0.19
N TYR A 153 -10.85 -11.73 -0.19
CA TYR A 153 -9.77 -12.35 -0.97
C TYR A 153 -8.42 -12.25 -0.26
N TYR A 154 -7.55 -13.24 -0.50
CA TYR A 154 -6.17 -13.14 -0.06
C TYR A 154 -5.39 -12.16 -0.93
N GLN A 155 -4.70 -11.24 -0.28
CA GLN A 155 -3.66 -10.40 -0.88
C GLN A 155 -2.32 -11.14 -0.82
N GLU A 156 -2.05 -11.83 0.28
CA GLU A 156 -0.85 -12.65 0.49
C GLU A 156 -1.23 -14.05 0.93
N PHE A 157 -0.53 -15.06 0.39
CA PHE A 157 -0.69 -16.44 0.83
C PHE A 157 0.67 -17.12 0.95
N ALA A 158 1.34 -16.89 2.08
CA ALA A 158 2.61 -17.50 2.44
C ALA A 158 2.49 -18.17 3.83
N PRO A 159 2.03 -19.43 3.89
CA PRO A 159 1.91 -20.16 5.15
C PRO A 159 3.24 -20.12 5.91
N ASP A 160 3.20 -19.71 7.17
CA ASP A 160 4.32 -19.43 8.08
C ASP A 160 4.97 -18.02 7.99
N VAL A 161 4.55 -17.18 7.05
CA VAL A 161 5.04 -15.79 6.93
C VAL A 161 3.89 -14.78 6.99
N ALA A 162 2.95 -14.85 6.05
CA ALA A 162 1.84 -13.89 5.94
C ALA A 162 0.60 -14.52 5.30
N LEU A 163 -0.58 -14.17 5.83
CA LEU A 163 -1.89 -14.60 5.34
C LEU A 163 -2.83 -13.39 5.31
N ASP A 164 -2.42 -12.39 4.54
CA ASP A 164 -3.11 -11.11 4.46
C ASP A 164 -4.30 -11.20 3.53
N PHE A 165 -5.41 -10.61 3.96
CA PHE A 165 -6.66 -10.60 3.24
C PHE A 165 -7.30 -9.22 3.25
N ALA A 166 -8.11 -8.97 2.24
CA ALA A 166 -8.94 -7.79 2.14
C ALA A 166 -10.41 -8.15 1.98
N VAL A 167 -11.28 -7.31 2.54
CA VAL A 167 -12.73 -7.32 2.36
C VAL A 167 -13.16 -5.99 1.78
N VAL A 168 -13.93 -6.01 0.70
CA VAL A 168 -14.49 -4.80 0.09
C VAL A 168 -15.74 -4.36 0.86
N ASN A 169 -15.69 -3.18 1.45
CA ASN A 169 -16.77 -2.63 2.26
C ASN A 169 -17.70 -1.69 1.48
N SER A 170 -17.14 -0.87 0.59
CA SER A 170 -17.87 0.13 -0.20
C SER A 170 -17.09 0.49 -1.47
N LEU A 171 -17.82 0.99 -2.48
CA LEU A 171 -17.29 1.53 -3.73
C LEU A 171 -17.67 3.00 -3.95
N ASP A 172 -18.40 3.58 -2.99
CA ASP A 172 -19.01 4.91 -3.06
C ASP A 172 -18.60 5.81 -1.89
N ALA A 173 -17.53 5.44 -1.19
CA ALA A 173 -17.00 6.23 -0.09
C ALA A 173 -16.52 7.61 -0.59
N ILE A 174 -16.49 8.57 0.34
CA ILE A 174 -16.03 9.94 0.10
C ILE A 174 -14.87 10.22 1.04
N VAL A 175 -13.74 10.64 0.49
CA VAL A 175 -12.53 11.01 1.24
C VAL A 175 -12.22 12.47 0.99
N ASN A 176 -12.15 13.27 2.05
CA ASN A 176 -11.77 14.67 1.99
C ASN A 176 -10.53 14.88 2.85
N ILE A 177 -9.39 15.08 2.20
CA ILE A 177 -8.08 15.28 2.83
C ILE A 177 -7.43 16.53 2.23
N ASP A 178 -6.36 17.03 2.85
CA ASP A 178 -5.68 18.24 2.37
C ASP A 178 -5.17 18.11 0.92
N PHE A 179 -4.79 16.90 0.51
CA PHE A 179 -4.38 16.61 -0.86
C PHE A 179 -5.53 16.71 -1.88
N GLY A 180 -6.78 16.46 -1.48
CA GLY A 180 -7.91 16.50 -2.39
C GLY A 180 -9.22 15.92 -1.82
N ASN A 181 -10.28 16.05 -2.62
CA ASN A 181 -11.59 15.47 -2.33
C ASN A 181 -11.89 14.40 -3.38
N PHE A 182 -12.21 13.20 -2.93
CA PHE A 182 -12.42 12.02 -3.76
C PHE A 182 -13.82 11.47 -3.50
N THR A 183 -14.50 11.07 -4.58
CA THR A 183 -15.76 10.32 -4.56
C THR A 183 -15.54 8.99 -5.25
N ASP A 184 -16.51 8.07 -5.11
CA ASP A 184 -16.42 6.73 -5.71
C ASP A 184 -15.14 6.00 -5.25
N VAL A 185 -14.84 6.15 -3.96
CA VAL A 185 -13.66 5.58 -3.33
C VAL A 185 -13.96 4.14 -2.93
N LEU A 186 -13.09 3.22 -3.35
CA LEU A 186 -13.08 1.85 -2.87
C LEU A 186 -12.58 1.84 -1.43
N HIS A 187 -13.37 1.28 -0.52
CA HIS A 187 -13.00 1.08 0.88
C HIS A 187 -12.82 -0.40 1.14
N THR A 188 -11.63 -0.80 1.57
CA THR A 188 -11.32 -2.15 2.05
C THR A 188 -11.08 -2.16 3.54
N SER A 189 -11.34 -3.30 4.15
CA SER A 189 -10.81 -3.71 5.44
C SER A 189 -9.78 -4.79 5.20
N GLU A 190 -8.62 -4.68 5.83
CA GLU A 190 -7.48 -5.56 5.63
C GLU A 190 -7.00 -6.11 6.98
N GLY A 191 -6.42 -7.31 6.96
CA GLY A 191 -5.92 -7.97 8.16
C GLY A 191 -5.09 -9.20 7.83
N ASN A 192 -4.48 -9.78 8.87
CA ASN A 192 -3.65 -10.98 8.77
C ASN A 192 -4.22 -12.10 9.65
N LEU A 193 -4.45 -13.28 9.08
CA LEU A 193 -5.00 -14.41 9.83
C LEU A 193 -4.11 -14.92 10.98
N PHE A 194 -2.82 -14.55 11.03
CA PHE A 194 -1.94 -14.85 12.16
C PHE A 194 -2.23 -13.99 13.39
N ASP A 195 -2.62 -12.73 13.19
CA ASP A 195 -2.92 -11.78 14.27
C ASP A 195 -4.35 -11.93 14.80
N GLY A 196 -5.19 -12.62 14.04
CA GLY A 196 -6.56 -12.99 14.40
C GLY A 196 -7.50 -12.84 13.20
N PRO A 197 -8.79 -13.18 13.36
CA PRO A 197 -9.80 -12.89 12.34
C PRO A 197 -10.20 -11.41 12.31
N GLU A 198 -9.50 -10.56 13.08
CA GLU A 198 -9.86 -9.18 13.30
C GLU A 198 -9.28 -8.33 12.17
N ILE A 199 -10.08 -7.36 11.71
CA ILE A 199 -9.65 -6.36 10.75
C ILE A 199 -8.77 -5.39 11.52
N VAL A 200 -7.56 -5.15 11.00
CA VAL A 200 -6.59 -4.27 11.66
C VAL A 200 -6.57 -2.91 10.98
N GLU A 201 -6.78 -2.87 9.67
CA GLU A 201 -6.60 -1.65 8.91
C GLU A 201 -7.70 -1.45 7.87
N HIS A 202 -8.05 -0.19 7.62
CA HIS A 202 -8.91 0.23 6.53
C HIS A 202 -8.10 0.99 5.50
N LYS A 203 -8.19 0.57 4.24
CA LYS A 203 -7.53 1.27 3.12
C LYS A 203 -8.58 1.81 2.16
N LEU A 204 -8.37 3.05 1.75
CA LEU A 204 -9.27 3.76 0.86
C LEU A 204 -8.55 4.15 -0.42
N TYR A 205 -9.07 3.70 -1.56
CA TYR A 205 -8.46 3.82 -2.87
C TYR A 205 -9.33 4.69 -3.80
N ALA A 206 -8.77 5.78 -4.30
CA ALA A 206 -9.44 6.65 -5.26
C ALA A 206 -9.07 6.26 -6.71
N LEU A 207 -10.03 6.43 -7.61
CA LEU A 207 -9.84 6.18 -9.05
C LEU A 207 -8.66 6.97 -9.62
N ASP A 208 -7.82 6.28 -10.40
CA ASP A 208 -6.60 6.75 -11.09
C ASP A 208 -5.48 7.27 -10.16
N ILE A 209 -5.70 7.23 -8.84
CA ILE A 209 -4.72 7.61 -7.82
C ILE A 209 -4.21 6.37 -7.08
N GLY A 210 -5.11 5.46 -6.74
CA GLY A 210 -4.85 4.34 -5.84
C GLY A 210 -5.08 4.75 -4.39
N LEU A 211 -4.29 4.21 -3.47
CA LEU A 211 -4.42 4.48 -2.03
C LEU A 211 -4.36 5.99 -1.74
N VAL A 212 -5.31 6.49 -0.97
CA VAL A 212 -5.41 7.90 -0.55
C VAL A 212 -5.51 8.08 0.96
N LEU A 213 -5.94 7.05 1.69
CA LEU A 213 -6.06 7.09 3.13
C LEU A 213 -5.92 5.68 3.70
N ILE A 214 -5.08 5.57 4.72
CA ILE A 214 -4.99 4.44 5.63
C ILE A 214 -5.65 4.87 6.94
N GLN A 215 -6.45 4.02 7.55
CA GLN A 215 -7.18 4.32 8.77
C GLN A 215 -7.27 3.08 9.66
N GLU A 216 -7.01 3.22 10.95
CA GLU A 216 -7.32 2.20 11.95
C GLU A 216 -8.51 2.65 12.79
N LEU A 217 -9.37 1.70 13.13
CA LEU A 217 -10.51 1.93 14.03
C LEU A 217 -10.24 1.28 15.38
N ASP A 218 -10.68 1.94 16.46
CA ASP A 218 -10.65 1.37 17.80
C ASP A 218 -11.75 0.31 18.01
N ASP A 219 -11.76 -0.32 19.19
CA ASP A 219 -12.78 -1.33 19.57
C ASP A 219 -14.24 -0.80 19.52
N ALA A 220 -14.44 0.51 19.53
CA ALA A 220 -15.74 1.15 19.41
C ALA A 220 -16.13 1.45 17.95
N GLY A 221 -15.23 1.18 16.99
CA GLY A 221 -15.40 1.52 15.58
C GLY A 221 -15.16 3.00 15.27
N GLU A 222 -14.55 3.74 16.21
CA GLU A 222 -14.15 5.13 16.01
C GLU A 222 -12.73 5.20 15.46
N VAL A 223 -12.40 6.27 14.75
CA VAL A 223 -11.07 6.43 14.15
C VAL A 223 -10.00 6.56 15.25
N ALA A 224 -9.09 5.59 15.32
CA ALA A 224 -7.94 5.61 16.19
C ALA A 224 -6.84 6.50 15.61
N PHE A 225 -6.48 6.27 14.34
CA PHE A 225 -5.57 7.13 13.58
C PHE A 225 -5.85 7.08 12.07
N GLU A 226 -5.27 8.04 11.37
CA GLU A 226 -5.34 8.19 9.92
C GLU A 226 -3.96 8.56 9.37
N ILE A 227 -3.59 7.97 8.23
CA ILE A 227 -2.39 8.29 7.46
C ILE A 227 -2.85 8.68 6.03
N PRO A 228 -3.21 9.96 5.79
CA PRO A 228 -3.64 10.43 4.49
C PRO A 228 -2.48 10.56 3.51
N LEU A 229 -2.79 10.47 2.21
CA LEU A 229 -1.91 10.91 1.13
C LEU A 229 -1.71 12.43 1.26
N ILE A 230 -0.46 12.87 1.38
CA ILE A 230 -0.12 14.30 1.53
C ILE A 230 0.56 14.87 0.28
N ASP A 231 1.22 14.04 -0.53
CA ASP A 231 1.85 14.47 -1.78
C ASP A 231 1.98 13.31 -2.77
N ARG A 232 1.96 13.62 -4.07
CA ARG A 232 2.14 12.66 -5.14
C ARG A 232 2.74 13.33 -6.37
N TYR A 233 3.82 12.79 -6.89
CA TYR A 233 4.46 13.33 -8.09
C TYR A 233 5.22 12.29 -8.90
N MET A 234 5.53 12.66 -10.14
CA MET A 234 6.29 11.84 -11.08
C MET A 234 7.78 12.15 -11.00
N VAL A 235 8.57 11.17 -10.55
CA VAL A 235 10.02 11.16 -10.65
C VAL A 235 10.41 10.78 -12.09
N PRO A 236 11.21 11.59 -12.80
CA PRO A 236 11.65 11.27 -14.15
C PRO A 236 12.51 10.01 -14.19
N GLY A 237 12.31 9.17 -15.20
CA GLY A 237 13.06 7.94 -15.36
C GLY A 237 14.55 8.13 -15.69
N PRO A 238 15.38 7.11 -15.46
CA PRO A 238 16.78 7.13 -15.85
C PRO A 238 16.92 7.42 -17.34
N GLY A 239 17.57 8.54 -17.68
CA GLY A 239 17.68 9.05 -19.06
C GLY A 239 16.83 10.29 -19.37
N SER A 240 15.92 10.68 -18.47
CA SER A 240 14.96 11.78 -18.65
C SER A 240 15.45 13.12 -18.08
N ALA A 241 16.77 13.35 -17.99
CA ALA A 241 17.34 14.58 -17.46
C ALA A 241 16.95 15.77 -18.34
N SER A 242 15.78 16.35 -18.09
CA SER A 242 15.35 17.61 -18.66
C SER A 242 15.86 18.74 -17.76
N VAL A 243 16.65 19.59 -18.38
CA VAL A 243 17.22 20.86 -17.90
C VAL A 243 16.23 21.65 -17.05
N ILE A 244 16.40 21.65 -15.72
CA ILE A 244 15.84 22.73 -14.89
C ILE A 244 16.91 23.80 -14.78
N ALA A 245 16.86 24.74 -15.72
CA ALA A 245 17.60 25.99 -15.64
C ALA A 245 17.09 26.77 -14.42
N SER A 246 18.04 27.22 -13.60
CA SER A 246 17.82 28.01 -12.41
C SER A 246 16.96 29.24 -12.69
N LEU A 247 15.78 29.33 -12.09
CA LEU A 247 15.10 30.61 -11.91
C LEU A 247 15.83 31.36 -10.79
N ALA A 248 16.84 32.12 -11.18
CA ALA A 248 17.47 33.10 -10.32
C ALA A 248 16.42 34.10 -9.83
N MET A 249 16.39 34.32 -8.51
CA MET A 249 15.65 35.39 -7.87
C MET A 249 15.88 36.74 -8.57
N LEU A 250 14.85 37.28 -9.24
CA LEU A 250 14.68 38.73 -9.33
C LEU A 250 13.74 39.19 -8.21
N GLY A 251 14.25 39.07 -6.97
CA GLY A 251 13.72 39.82 -5.84
C GLY A 251 14.09 41.29 -6.01
N SER A 252 13.11 42.10 -6.42
CA SER A 252 13.22 43.56 -6.51
C SER A 252 13.69 44.16 -5.17
N ARG A 253 14.90 44.72 -5.12
CA ARG A 253 15.29 45.62 -4.02
C ARG A 253 14.89 47.05 -4.37
N ARG A 254 13.74 47.48 -3.83
CA ARG A 254 13.43 48.91 -3.63
C ARG A 254 14.53 49.53 -2.75
N ARG A 255 15.35 50.41 -3.34
CA ARG A 255 16.19 51.34 -2.57
C ARG A 255 15.32 52.52 -2.17
N ILE A 256 14.99 52.59 -0.88
CA ILE A 256 14.60 53.85 -0.24
C ILE A 256 15.88 54.68 -0.08
N ARG A 257 15.86 55.93 -0.57
CA ARG A 257 16.79 56.97 -0.14
C ARG A 257 15.97 58.14 0.39
N ARG A 258 16.50 58.71 1.48
CA ARG A 258 16.07 59.93 2.18
C ARG A 258 15.86 61.10 1.23
#